data_AF-A0A8C1P5H4-F1
#
_entry.id   AF-A0A8C1P5H4-F1
#
_cell.length_a   1.000
_cell.length_b   1.000
_cell.length_c   1.000
_cell.angle_alpha   90.00
_cell.angle_beta   90.00
_cell.angle_gamma   90.00
#
_symmetry.space_group_name_H-M   'P 1'
#
loop_
_entity.id
_entity.type
_entity.pdbx_description
1 polymer ?
#
loop_
_entity_poly.entity_id
_entity_poly.type
_entity_poly.pdbx_seq_one_letter_code
_entity_poly.pdbx_strand_id
1 'polypeptide(L)'
;MLLLLLVLVLVRSDSAENRCLSSLISTCEDCLRRGPECAWCSQERFLDGAHVSQRCGSVSDLRVRGCEEAFIENPNVKVEVNATISSTQVSPREINIHLRPGGEAMFVIEVQQLERYPVDLYYLVDVSASMQDNLDQLKTAGLALSHQMKEHSSDFRVGFGSFVDKPVSPYIDVHPSKLLNPCSDYEVHCRPAHGFIHVLPITQNMTEFTRVIQEQRISGNMDTPEGGFDAMLQATVCQKDIGWRPEAKHLLLVMTDQPSHLALDSKLAGIVVPHDGRCHLEDNIYSQTTTMVRLTKPKHLTHKTSDAKLWSRSNLACDVSNSISLFLKNVFPFYALNSVCFCHFIRFFIYFYLTNYFKFFVSF
;
A
#
# COMPACT_ATOMS: atom_id res chain seq x y z
N MET A 1 -4.90 49.56 48.81
CA MET A 1 -6.21 49.33 48.18
C MET A 1 -5.96 48.70 46.82
N LEU A 2 -6.02 47.38 46.70
CA LEU A 2 -6.32 46.67 45.45
C LEU A 2 -6.51 45.18 45.82
N LEU A 3 -7.77 44.76 45.97
CA LEU A 3 -8.16 43.36 46.09
C LEU A 3 -8.26 42.79 44.66
N LEU A 4 -7.44 41.80 44.31
CA LEU A 4 -7.67 40.99 43.10
C LEU A 4 -8.70 39.91 43.43
N LEU A 5 -9.90 40.05 42.86
CA LEU A 5 -10.91 38.99 42.81
C LEU A 5 -10.55 38.01 41.68
N LEU A 6 -10.07 36.81 42.02
CA LEU A 6 -10.05 35.68 41.11
C LEU A 6 -11.49 35.18 40.93
N VAL A 7 -12.07 35.40 39.76
CA VAL A 7 -13.32 34.76 39.34
C VAL A 7 -12.97 33.36 38.83
N LEU A 8 -13.21 32.35 39.67
CA LEU A 8 -13.25 30.94 39.26
C LEU A 8 -14.49 30.73 38.39
N VAL A 9 -14.32 30.71 37.07
CA VAL A 9 -15.34 30.24 36.15
C VAL A 9 -15.42 28.72 36.29
N LEU A 10 -16.39 28.26 37.10
CA LEU A 10 -16.81 26.87 37.10
C LEU A 10 -17.43 26.57 35.73
N VAL A 11 -16.66 25.96 34.85
CA VAL A 11 -17.21 25.26 33.69
C VAL A 11 -18.09 24.15 34.26
N ARG A 12 -19.41 24.35 34.23
CA ARG A 12 -20.38 23.27 34.49
C ARG A 12 -20.10 22.19 33.45
N SER A 13 -19.45 21.11 33.89
CA SER A 13 -19.52 19.84 33.18
C SER A 13 -21.00 19.49 33.14
N ASP A 14 -21.61 19.62 31.96
CA ASP A 14 -22.99 19.20 31.77
C ASP A 14 -23.06 17.74 32.21
N SER A 15 -23.82 17.46 33.27
CA SER A 15 -23.86 16.12 33.84
C SER A 15 -24.37 15.16 32.76
N ALA A 16 -23.81 13.94 32.71
CA ALA A 16 -24.26 12.90 31.80
C ALA A 16 -25.79 12.67 31.87
N GLU A 17 -26.44 13.02 32.99
CA GLU A 17 -27.88 12.99 33.19
C GLU A 17 -28.69 13.93 32.26
N ASN A 18 -28.15 15.10 31.91
CA ASN A 18 -28.87 16.05 31.04
C ASN A 18 -28.87 15.65 29.56
N ARG A 19 -27.95 14.76 29.15
CA ARG A 19 -27.78 14.38 27.73
C ARG A 19 -28.85 13.42 27.24
N CYS A 20 -29.35 12.57 28.13
CA CYS A 20 -30.39 11.58 27.81
C CYS A 20 -31.81 12.19 27.79
N LEU A 21 -32.01 13.37 28.36
CA LEU A 21 -33.34 13.96 28.53
C LEU A 21 -33.64 14.96 27.42
N SER A 22 -34.74 14.73 26.69
CA SER A 22 -35.26 15.69 25.72
C SER A 22 -36.68 15.34 25.27
N SER A 23 -37.49 16.38 25.08
CA SER A 23 -38.86 16.27 24.59
C SER A 23 -39.00 15.68 23.19
N LEU A 24 -37.91 15.63 22.41
CA LEU A 24 -37.92 15.10 21.04
C LEU A 24 -37.80 13.57 20.98
N ILE A 25 -37.56 12.90 22.11
CA ILE A 25 -37.38 11.45 22.15
C ILE A 25 -38.75 10.77 22.12
N SER A 26 -39.00 10.01 21.05
CA SER A 26 -40.27 9.32 20.83
C SER A 26 -40.14 7.80 20.83
N THR A 27 -38.93 7.28 20.58
CA THR A 27 -38.65 5.84 20.50
C THR A 27 -37.45 5.41 21.34
N CYS A 28 -37.34 4.11 21.60
CA CYS A 28 -36.16 3.50 22.23
C CYS A 28 -34.88 3.79 21.42
N GLU A 29 -34.97 3.70 20.10
CA GLU A 29 -33.82 3.97 19.22
C GLU A 29 -33.33 5.42 19.31
N ASP A 30 -34.26 6.40 19.33
CA ASP A 30 -33.92 7.82 19.50
C ASP A 30 -33.19 8.08 20.81
N CYS A 31 -33.58 7.37 21.87
CA CYS A 31 -32.94 7.44 23.18
C CYS A 31 -31.52 6.88 23.15
N LEU A 32 -31.34 5.66 22.63
CA LEU A 32 -30.04 4.98 22.65
C LEU A 32 -28.99 5.65 21.76
N ARG A 33 -29.41 6.40 20.73
CA ARG A 33 -28.54 7.21 19.86
C ARG A 33 -27.97 8.47 20.53
N ARG A 34 -28.52 8.89 21.67
CA ARG A 34 -28.08 10.11 22.39
C ARG A 34 -26.68 10.00 22.95
N GLY A 35 -26.33 8.81 23.43
CA GLY A 35 -25.05 8.56 24.07
C GLY A 35 -25.01 7.19 24.73
N PRO A 36 -23.80 6.67 25.02
CA PRO A 36 -23.59 5.38 25.67
C PRO A 36 -24.15 5.31 27.10
N GLU A 37 -24.32 6.45 27.76
CA GLU A 37 -24.85 6.57 29.12
C GLU A 37 -26.39 6.42 29.21
N CYS A 38 -27.09 6.51 28.08
CA CYS A 38 -28.54 6.50 28.02
C CYS A 38 -29.11 5.08 27.92
N ALA A 39 -30.23 4.86 28.56
CA ALA A 39 -31.00 3.62 28.58
C ALA A 39 -32.49 3.94 28.42
N TRP A 40 -33.27 2.92 28.05
CA TRP A 40 -34.70 3.05 27.81
C TRP A 40 -35.52 2.09 28.69
N CYS A 41 -36.63 2.55 29.24
CA CYS A 41 -37.55 1.71 30.01
C CYS A 41 -38.70 1.16 29.14
N SER A 42 -38.71 -0.15 28.90
CA SER A 42 -39.75 -0.87 28.14
C SER A 42 -40.94 -1.34 28.99
N GLN A 43 -40.94 -1.06 30.30
CA GLN A 43 -41.98 -1.52 31.23
C GLN A 43 -43.37 -0.95 30.90
N GLU A 44 -44.37 -1.83 30.90
CA GLU A 44 -45.78 -1.45 30.75
C GLU A 44 -46.24 -0.60 31.94
N ARG A 45 -47.07 0.41 31.69
CA ARG A 45 -47.56 1.38 32.70
C ARG A 45 -46.49 2.18 33.45
N PHE A 46 -45.24 2.16 33.00
CA PHE A 46 -44.20 3.01 33.53
C PHE A 46 -44.54 4.49 33.34
N LEU A 47 -44.66 5.21 34.45
CA LEU A 47 -45.04 6.63 34.51
C LEU A 47 -46.32 6.92 33.70
N ASP A 48 -47.39 6.16 33.93
CA ASP A 48 -48.69 6.35 33.26
C ASP A 48 -49.16 7.82 33.31
N GLY A 49 -49.41 8.41 32.14
CA GLY A 49 -49.77 9.82 31.98
C GLY A 49 -48.60 10.78 31.73
N ALA A 50 -47.34 10.33 31.85
CA ALA A 50 -46.16 11.13 31.51
C ALA A 50 -45.84 11.11 30.00
N HIS A 51 -45.05 12.08 29.55
CA HIS A 51 -44.58 12.14 28.16
C HIS A 51 -43.62 10.97 27.85
N VAL A 52 -43.72 10.40 26.63
CA VAL A 52 -42.94 9.22 26.19
C VAL A 52 -41.43 9.39 26.38
N SER A 53 -40.92 10.62 26.22
CA SER A 53 -39.50 10.94 26.45
C SER A 53 -38.99 10.61 27.85
N GLN A 54 -39.87 10.51 28.87
CA GLN A 54 -39.50 10.16 30.24
C GLN A 54 -39.05 8.70 30.41
N ARG A 55 -39.29 7.87 29.39
CA ARG A 55 -38.75 6.50 29.30
C ARG A 55 -37.27 6.47 28.98
N CYS A 56 -36.67 7.58 28.54
CA CYS A 56 -35.24 7.71 28.34
C CYS A 56 -34.58 8.37 29.54
N GLY A 57 -33.45 7.80 29.98
CA GLY A 57 -32.67 8.31 31.10
C GLY A 57 -31.38 7.53 31.28
N SER A 58 -30.60 7.82 32.31
CA SER A 58 -29.51 6.92 32.71
C SER A 58 -30.09 5.70 33.42
N VAL A 59 -29.35 4.59 33.46
CA VAL A 59 -29.79 3.37 34.18
C VAL A 59 -30.12 3.68 35.64
N SER A 60 -29.30 4.50 36.32
CA SER A 60 -29.53 4.89 37.71
C SER A 60 -30.82 5.69 37.90
N ASP A 61 -31.10 6.61 36.98
CA ASP A 61 -32.28 7.48 37.02
C ASP A 61 -33.57 6.69 36.72
N LEU A 62 -33.56 5.81 35.73
CA LEU A 62 -34.69 4.93 35.43
C LEU A 62 -35.05 4.02 36.61
N ARG A 63 -34.06 3.50 37.34
CA ARG A 63 -34.28 2.73 38.58
C ARG A 63 -34.95 3.57 39.66
N VAL A 64 -34.49 4.81 39.88
CA VAL A 64 -35.08 5.72 40.88
C VAL A 64 -36.53 6.08 40.52
N ARG A 65 -36.84 6.21 39.23
CA ARG A 65 -38.22 6.44 38.73
C ARG A 65 -39.10 5.20 38.79
N GLY A 66 -38.59 4.05 39.25
CA GLY A 66 -39.36 2.83 39.45
C GLY A 66 -39.41 1.87 38.25
N CYS A 67 -38.51 2.00 37.27
CA CYS A 67 -38.37 1.01 36.21
C CYS A 67 -37.66 -0.22 36.77
N GLU A 68 -38.24 -1.40 36.62
CA GLU A 68 -37.60 -2.65 37.04
C GLU A 68 -36.44 -3.00 36.10
N GLU A 69 -35.38 -3.60 36.65
CA GLU A 69 -34.15 -3.90 35.91
C GLU A 69 -34.37 -4.74 34.65
N ALA A 70 -35.34 -5.67 34.70
CA ALA A 70 -35.66 -6.56 33.59
C ALA A 70 -36.26 -5.83 32.37
N PHE A 71 -36.75 -4.60 32.56
CA PHE A 71 -37.32 -3.76 31.49
C PHE A 71 -36.42 -2.59 31.11
N ILE A 72 -35.20 -2.51 31.65
CA ILE A 72 -34.23 -1.49 31.24
C ILE A 72 -33.46 -2.01 30.01
N GLU A 73 -33.77 -1.44 28.86
CA GLU A 73 -33.03 -1.65 27.62
C GLU A 73 -31.74 -0.83 27.64
N ASN A 74 -30.63 -1.51 27.90
CA ASN A 74 -29.29 -0.93 27.85
C ASN A 74 -28.31 -1.90 27.16
N PRO A 75 -28.24 -1.91 25.82
CA PRO A 75 -27.35 -2.79 25.10
C PRO A 75 -25.89 -2.48 25.44
N ASN A 76 -25.20 -3.43 26.08
CA ASN A 76 -23.78 -3.26 26.41
C ASN A 76 -22.89 -3.45 25.19
N VAL A 77 -21.75 -2.76 25.17
CA VAL A 77 -20.67 -3.05 24.21
C VAL A 77 -20.13 -4.44 24.51
N LYS A 78 -20.06 -5.31 23.49
CA LYS A 78 -19.47 -6.65 23.61
C LYS A 78 -18.36 -6.83 22.58
N VAL A 79 -17.24 -7.38 23.03
CA VAL A 79 -16.10 -7.77 22.19
C VAL A 79 -15.91 -9.27 22.35
N GLU A 80 -16.12 -10.01 21.28
CA GLU A 80 -15.97 -11.45 21.23
C GLU A 80 -14.75 -11.79 20.37
N VAL A 81 -13.72 -12.32 21.01
CA VAL A 81 -12.47 -12.71 20.35
C VAL A 81 -12.52 -14.20 20.03
N ASN A 82 -12.46 -14.55 18.76
CA ASN A 82 -12.37 -15.94 18.36
C ASN A 82 -10.92 -16.43 18.44
N ALA A 83 -10.53 -16.94 19.62
CA ALA A 83 -9.17 -17.42 19.87
C ALA A 83 -8.84 -18.77 19.19
N THR A 84 -9.82 -19.44 18.56
CA THR A 84 -9.61 -20.76 17.94
C THR A 84 -8.87 -20.69 16.61
N ILE A 85 -8.86 -19.53 15.94
CA ILE A 85 -8.12 -19.30 14.71
C ILE A 85 -6.74 -18.76 15.08
N SER A 86 -5.89 -19.64 15.62
CA SER A 86 -4.50 -19.28 15.90
C SER A 86 -3.75 -19.07 14.58
N SER A 87 -2.92 -18.04 14.55
CA SER A 87 -2.21 -17.57 13.38
C SER A 87 -0.81 -17.18 13.80
N THR A 88 0.17 -17.58 13.00
CA THR A 88 1.59 -17.49 13.36
C THR A 88 2.16 -16.07 13.37
N GLN A 89 1.46 -15.11 12.74
CA GLN A 89 1.97 -13.73 12.59
C GLN A 89 1.06 -12.68 13.23
N VAL A 90 -0.26 -12.85 13.16
CA VAL A 90 -1.24 -11.90 13.71
C VAL A 90 -2.31 -12.66 14.46
N SER A 91 -2.57 -12.29 15.71
CA SER A 91 -3.59 -12.90 16.57
C SER A 91 -4.37 -11.82 17.33
N PRO A 92 -5.71 -11.92 17.48
CA PRO A 92 -6.62 -12.88 16.84
C PRO A 92 -6.88 -12.52 15.35
N ARG A 93 -7.38 -13.47 14.55
CA ARG A 93 -7.77 -13.21 13.14
C ARG A 93 -9.18 -12.64 12.97
N GLU A 94 -10.05 -12.90 13.93
CA GLU A 94 -11.46 -12.54 13.87
C GLU A 94 -11.90 -12.00 15.23
N ILE A 95 -12.54 -10.83 15.20
CA ILE A 95 -13.08 -10.16 16.37
C ILE A 95 -14.49 -9.70 16.01
N ASN A 96 -15.49 -10.20 16.74
CA ASN A 96 -16.86 -9.76 16.61
C ASN A 96 -17.12 -8.67 17.64
N ILE A 97 -17.50 -7.48 17.16
CA ILE A 97 -17.72 -6.31 18.00
C ILE A 97 -19.18 -5.89 17.88
N HIS A 98 -19.91 -5.97 19.00
CA HIS A 98 -21.24 -5.39 19.13
C HIS A 98 -21.11 -4.03 19.82
N LEU A 99 -21.21 -2.96 19.05
CA LEU A 99 -21.13 -1.58 19.50
C LEU A 99 -22.50 -0.91 19.46
N ARG A 100 -22.83 -0.17 20.52
CA ARG A 100 -23.93 0.79 20.51
C ARG A 100 -23.45 2.17 20.02
N PRO A 101 -24.33 3.04 19.49
CA PRO A 101 -23.95 4.39 19.10
C PRO A 101 -23.27 5.16 20.26
N GLY A 102 -22.14 5.78 19.97
CA GLY A 102 -21.32 6.50 20.96
C GLY A 102 -20.58 5.62 21.97
N GLY A 103 -20.71 4.29 21.91
CA GLY A 103 -19.93 3.36 22.73
C GLY A 103 -18.50 3.19 22.18
N GLU A 104 -17.58 2.83 23.08
CA GLU A 104 -16.18 2.54 22.74
C GLU A 104 -15.87 1.07 23.02
N ALA A 105 -15.08 0.44 22.15
CA ALA A 105 -14.58 -0.92 22.31
C ALA A 105 -13.06 -0.93 22.23
N MET A 106 -12.42 -1.71 23.09
CA MET A 106 -10.98 -1.93 23.08
C MET A 106 -10.68 -3.41 22.87
N PHE A 107 -9.69 -3.71 22.04
CA PHE A 107 -9.18 -5.04 21.79
C PHE A 107 -7.69 -4.96 21.49
N VAL A 108 -6.99 -6.08 21.67
CA VAL A 108 -5.54 -6.18 21.46
C VAL A 108 -5.29 -7.06 20.24
N ILE A 109 -4.39 -6.59 19.37
CA ILE A 109 -3.85 -7.37 18.26
C ILE A 109 -2.37 -7.60 18.54
N GLU A 110 -1.97 -8.85 18.59
CA GLU A 110 -0.58 -9.27 18.71
C GLU A 110 -0.01 -9.54 17.32
N VAL A 111 1.16 -8.95 17.04
CA VAL A 111 1.88 -9.13 15.78
C VAL A 111 3.27 -9.70 16.06
N GLN A 112 3.53 -10.90 15.57
CA GLN A 112 4.82 -11.57 15.67
C GLN A 112 5.50 -11.55 14.30
N GLN A 113 6.70 -10.97 14.21
CA GLN A 113 7.51 -11.05 13.00
C GLN A 113 8.17 -12.43 12.91
N LEU A 114 8.01 -13.13 11.79
CA LEU A 114 8.67 -14.41 11.55
C LEU A 114 10.15 -14.19 11.21
N GLU A 115 11.04 -15.03 11.76
CA GLU A 115 12.49 -14.96 11.50
C GLU A 115 12.85 -15.28 10.04
N ARG A 116 12.08 -16.15 9.37
CA ARG A 116 12.31 -16.55 7.98
C ARG A 116 11.02 -16.45 7.19
N TYR A 117 10.80 -15.28 6.57
CA TYR A 117 9.64 -15.05 5.71
C TYR A 117 9.95 -15.51 4.27
N PRO A 118 9.00 -16.16 3.56
CA PRO A 118 9.16 -16.38 2.12
C PRO A 118 9.24 -15.04 1.40
N VAL A 119 10.19 -14.88 0.49
CA VAL A 119 10.44 -13.61 -0.21
C VAL A 119 10.33 -13.83 -1.71
N ASP A 120 9.56 -12.98 -2.36
CA ASP A 120 9.50 -12.88 -3.81
C ASP A 120 10.15 -11.55 -4.23
N LEU A 121 11.21 -11.64 -5.03
CA LEU A 121 11.90 -10.47 -5.58
C LEU A 121 11.70 -10.40 -7.09
N TYR A 122 11.06 -9.35 -7.57
CA TYR A 122 10.92 -9.09 -9.00
C TYR A 122 11.81 -7.92 -9.41
N TYR A 123 12.78 -8.20 -10.28
CA TYR A 123 13.62 -7.19 -10.91
C TYR A 123 12.85 -6.55 -12.06
N LEU A 124 12.58 -5.25 -11.96
CA LEU A 124 11.99 -4.47 -13.03
C LEU A 124 13.01 -3.45 -13.51
N VAL A 125 13.61 -3.70 -14.66
CA VAL A 125 14.84 -3.03 -15.09
C VAL A 125 14.62 -2.24 -16.36
N ASP A 126 15.03 -0.98 -16.32
CA ASP A 126 15.20 -0.13 -17.48
C ASP A 126 16.35 -0.67 -18.34
N VAL A 127 16.04 -0.97 -19.60
CA VAL A 127 17.02 -1.47 -20.58
C VAL A 127 17.29 -0.45 -21.68
N SER A 128 17.06 0.84 -21.44
CA SER A 128 17.47 1.94 -22.31
C SER A 128 18.99 1.95 -22.54
N ALA A 129 19.45 2.74 -23.51
CA ALA A 129 20.85 2.72 -23.93
C ALA A 129 21.80 3.24 -22.84
N SER A 130 21.35 4.18 -22.00
CA SER A 130 22.15 4.71 -20.88
C SER A 130 22.38 3.69 -19.78
N MET A 131 21.53 2.66 -19.68
CA MET A 131 21.64 1.59 -18.69
C MET A 131 22.69 0.52 -19.02
N GLN A 132 23.48 0.65 -20.10
CA GLN A 132 24.48 -0.34 -20.52
C GLN A 132 25.42 -0.77 -19.38
N ASP A 133 26.07 0.18 -18.71
CA ASP A 133 27.01 -0.11 -17.62
C ASP A 133 26.30 -0.72 -16.41
N ASN A 134 25.08 -0.24 -16.11
CA ASN A 134 24.24 -0.76 -15.03
C ASN A 134 23.79 -2.20 -15.28
N LEU A 135 23.53 -2.58 -16.53
CA LEU A 135 23.20 -3.95 -16.91
C LEU A 135 24.41 -4.87 -16.75
N ASP A 136 25.62 -4.40 -17.04
CA ASP A 136 26.84 -5.19 -16.82
C ASP A 136 27.13 -5.39 -15.33
N GLN A 137 26.83 -4.39 -14.48
CA GLN A 137 26.84 -4.57 -13.03
C GLN A 137 25.72 -5.49 -12.54
N LEU A 138 24.53 -5.44 -13.12
CA LEU A 138 23.42 -6.32 -12.76
C LEU A 138 23.77 -7.80 -13.02
N LYS A 139 24.46 -8.09 -14.12
CA LYS A 139 24.99 -9.42 -14.47
C LYS A 139 26.01 -9.97 -13.49
N THR A 140 26.53 -9.16 -12.57
CA THR A 140 27.49 -9.57 -11.54
C THR A 140 26.92 -9.37 -10.14
N ALA A 141 26.83 -8.13 -9.67
CA ALA A 141 26.37 -7.79 -8.33
C ALA A 141 24.90 -8.17 -8.09
N GLY A 142 24.03 -8.06 -9.09
CA GLY A 142 22.63 -8.46 -8.99
C GLY A 142 22.44 -9.96 -8.78
N LEU A 143 23.24 -10.78 -9.50
CA LEU A 143 23.27 -12.23 -9.29
C LEU A 143 23.82 -12.58 -7.90
N ALA A 144 24.91 -11.95 -7.49
CA ALA A 144 25.49 -12.16 -6.16
C ALA A 144 24.50 -11.84 -5.04
N LEU A 145 23.74 -10.73 -5.15
CA LEU A 145 22.66 -10.39 -4.22
C LEU A 145 21.60 -11.50 -4.15
N SER A 146 21.10 -11.94 -5.31
CA SER A 146 20.04 -12.95 -5.36
C SER A 146 20.49 -14.29 -4.76
N HIS A 147 21.76 -14.66 -4.97
CA HIS A 147 22.35 -15.84 -4.31
C HIS A 147 22.43 -15.67 -2.79
N GLN A 148 22.89 -14.52 -2.29
CA GLN A 148 22.94 -14.24 -0.85
C GLN A 148 21.54 -14.25 -0.21
N MET A 149 20.52 -13.69 -0.89
CA MET A 149 19.14 -13.74 -0.41
C MET A 149 18.60 -15.17 -0.34
N LYS A 150 18.95 -16.02 -1.31
CA LYS A 150 18.59 -17.44 -1.30
C LYS A 150 19.23 -18.21 -0.15
N GLU A 151 20.43 -17.82 0.29
CA GLU A 151 21.08 -18.42 1.47
C GLU A 151 20.43 -17.99 2.79
N HIS A 152 19.88 -16.77 2.86
CA HIS A 152 19.36 -16.18 4.11
C HIS A 152 17.85 -16.34 4.31
N SER A 153 17.07 -16.51 3.25
CA SER A 153 15.64 -16.85 3.34
C SER A 153 15.45 -18.35 3.11
N SER A 154 14.56 -18.97 3.89
CA SER A 154 14.19 -20.38 3.68
C SER A 154 13.42 -20.63 2.38
N ASP A 155 12.84 -19.59 1.78
CA ASP A 155 12.00 -19.73 0.59
C ASP A 155 12.01 -18.44 -0.26
N PHE A 156 13.13 -18.24 -0.94
CA PHE A 156 13.36 -17.15 -1.87
C PHE A 156 13.00 -17.53 -3.31
N ARG A 157 12.28 -16.64 -3.99
CA ARG A 157 12.01 -16.71 -5.43
C ARG A 157 12.34 -15.39 -6.09
N VAL A 158 12.73 -15.47 -7.36
CA VAL A 158 13.15 -14.31 -8.15
C VAL A 158 12.49 -14.32 -9.52
N GLY A 159 12.15 -13.14 -10.03
CA GLY A 159 11.63 -12.92 -11.39
C GLY A 159 12.27 -11.70 -12.04
N PHE A 160 12.02 -11.52 -13.34
CA PHE A 160 12.61 -10.45 -14.14
C PHE A 160 11.64 -9.90 -15.19
N GLY A 161 11.65 -8.58 -15.36
CA GLY A 161 11.00 -7.87 -16.46
C GLY A 161 11.80 -6.65 -16.89
N SER A 162 11.67 -6.29 -18.16
CA SER A 162 12.34 -5.14 -18.76
C SER A 162 11.33 -4.09 -19.22
N PHE A 163 11.77 -2.84 -19.23
CA PHE A 163 11.01 -1.73 -19.82
C PHE A 163 11.95 -0.72 -20.49
N VAL A 164 11.39 0.04 -21.43
CA VAL A 164 12.01 1.25 -22.00
C VAL A 164 10.91 2.31 -21.99
N ASP A 165 10.21 2.50 -23.10
CA ASP A 165 9.08 3.40 -23.19
C ASP A 165 8.10 2.97 -24.30
N LYS A 166 6.99 3.69 -24.43
CA LYS A 166 5.93 3.46 -25.41
C LYS A 166 6.53 3.51 -26.82
N PRO A 167 6.40 2.44 -27.63
CA PRO A 167 7.00 2.38 -28.96
C PRO A 167 6.18 3.16 -30.01
N VAL A 168 5.94 4.45 -29.76
CA VAL A 168 5.24 5.39 -30.65
C VAL A 168 5.92 6.75 -30.64
N SER A 169 5.78 7.50 -31.73
CA SER A 169 6.23 8.90 -31.76
C SER A 169 5.45 9.76 -30.75
N PRO A 170 6.09 10.70 -30.02
CA PRO A 170 7.49 11.15 -30.17
C PRO A 170 8.52 10.43 -29.29
N TYR A 171 8.13 9.40 -28.53
CA TYR A 171 9.01 8.68 -27.61
C TYR A 171 10.11 7.88 -28.31
N ILE A 172 9.82 7.41 -29.52
CA ILE A 172 10.80 6.70 -30.36
C ILE A 172 10.90 7.34 -31.74
N ASP A 173 12.02 7.08 -32.42
CA ASP A 173 12.16 7.36 -33.84
C ASP A 173 11.47 6.25 -34.65
N VAL A 174 10.45 6.64 -35.41
CA VAL A 174 9.63 5.73 -36.23
C VAL A 174 10.23 5.47 -37.62
N HIS A 175 11.44 5.97 -37.90
CA HIS A 175 12.15 5.64 -39.13
C HIS A 175 12.39 4.11 -39.23
N PRO A 176 12.17 3.46 -40.39
CA PRO A 176 12.22 2.00 -40.49
C PRO A 176 13.52 1.34 -40.00
N SER A 177 14.67 1.99 -40.18
CA SER A 177 15.95 1.50 -39.65
C SER A 177 16.04 1.56 -38.12
N LYS A 178 15.39 2.56 -37.51
CA LYS A 178 15.37 2.80 -36.05
C LYS A 178 14.39 1.88 -35.33
N LEU A 179 13.28 1.55 -35.98
CA LEU A 179 12.35 0.54 -35.47
C LEU A 179 13.01 -0.84 -35.32
N LEU A 180 13.95 -1.18 -36.21
CA LEU A 180 14.71 -2.43 -36.15
C LEU A 180 15.90 -2.34 -35.19
N ASN A 181 16.61 -1.21 -35.19
CA ASN A 181 17.76 -0.97 -34.31
C ASN A 181 17.81 0.51 -33.89
N PRO A 182 17.24 0.86 -32.72
CA PRO A 182 17.25 2.23 -32.20
C PRO A 182 18.67 2.80 -32.06
N CYS A 183 19.64 1.94 -31.74
CA CYS A 183 21.03 2.32 -31.45
C CYS A 183 21.92 2.37 -32.69
N SER A 184 21.34 2.37 -33.89
CA SER A 184 22.06 2.33 -35.17
C SER A 184 23.01 3.52 -35.41
N ASP A 185 22.80 4.67 -34.77
CA ASP A 185 23.72 5.83 -34.92
C ASP A 185 25.08 5.59 -34.25
N TYR A 186 25.13 4.66 -33.30
CA TYR A 186 26.33 4.33 -32.53
C TYR A 186 26.99 3.06 -33.04
N GLU A 187 26.56 2.52 -34.19
CA GLU A 187 27.01 1.23 -34.74
C GLU A 187 26.83 0.03 -33.78
N VAL A 188 25.97 0.20 -32.77
CA VAL A 188 25.63 -0.86 -31.80
C VAL A 188 24.34 -1.53 -32.25
N HIS A 189 24.29 -2.86 -32.19
CA HIS A 189 23.06 -3.61 -32.39
C HIS A 189 22.32 -3.77 -31.06
N CYS A 190 21.13 -3.19 -30.94
CA CYS A 190 20.28 -3.26 -29.76
C CYS A 190 18.88 -3.79 -30.09
N ARG A 191 18.09 -4.09 -29.07
CA ARG A 191 16.71 -4.58 -29.26
C ARG A 191 15.78 -3.44 -29.70
N PRO A 192 14.69 -3.75 -30.42
CA PRO A 192 13.62 -2.78 -30.67
C PRO A 192 13.03 -2.21 -29.38
N ALA A 193 12.60 -0.95 -29.45
CA ALA A 193 11.90 -0.28 -28.37
C ALA A 193 10.62 -1.01 -27.98
N HIS A 194 10.34 -1.07 -26.68
CA HIS A 194 9.18 -1.74 -26.12
C HIS A 194 8.76 -1.08 -24.80
N GLY A 195 7.45 -1.13 -24.50
CA GLY A 195 6.92 -0.59 -23.25
C GLY A 195 7.32 -1.44 -22.04
N PHE A 196 6.71 -2.62 -21.89
CA PHE A 196 7.03 -3.57 -20.83
C PHE A 196 7.02 -4.99 -21.37
N ILE A 197 8.04 -5.76 -21.01
CA ILE A 197 8.14 -7.19 -21.29
C ILE A 197 8.35 -7.91 -19.96
N HIS A 198 7.44 -8.81 -19.64
CA HIS A 198 7.64 -9.82 -18.61
C HIS A 198 8.55 -10.92 -19.18
N VAL A 199 9.71 -11.15 -18.57
CA VAL A 199 10.71 -12.08 -19.15
C VAL A 199 10.76 -13.39 -18.38
N LEU A 200 10.74 -13.32 -17.05
CA LEU A 200 10.84 -14.49 -16.19
C LEU A 200 9.81 -14.42 -15.05
N PRO A 201 8.85 -15.37 -15.02
CA PRO A 201 7.97 -15.58 -13.87
C PRO A 201 8.76 -15.85 -12.59
N ILE A 202 8.21 -15.45 -11.44
CA ILE A 202 8.84 -15.65 -10.14
C ILE A 202 9.10 -17.15 -9.91
N THR A 203 10.38 -17.51 -9.79
CA THR A 203 10.84 -18.91 -9.76
C THR A 203 11.94 -19.14 -8.73
N GLN A 204 12.11 -20.40 -8.29
CA GLN A 204 13.23 -20.84 -7.45
C GLN A 204 14.48 -21.22 -8.28
N ASN A 205 14.32 -21.33 -9.61
CA ASN A 205 15.37 -21.76 -10.52
C ASN A 205 16.37 -20.62 -10.79
N MET A 206 17.41 -20.55 -9.95
CA MET A 206 18.49 -19.56 -10.08
C MET A 206 19.30 -19.72 -11.37
N THR A 207 19.39 -20.92 -11.94
CA THR A 207 20.10 -21.13 -13.21
C THR A 207 19.38 -20.42 -14.34
N GLU A 208 18.05 -20.50 -14.36
CA GLU A 208 17.24 -19.81 -15.37
C GLU A 208 17.27 -18.30 -15.18
N PHE A 209 17.21 -17.81 -13.94
CA PHE A 209 17.39 -16.39 -13.65
C PHE A 209 18.75 -15.87 -14.13
N THR A 210 19.84 -16.59 -13.83
CA THR A 210 21.18 -16.24 -14.30
C THR A 210 21.25 -16.20 -15.83
N ARG A 211 20.68 -17.19 -16.52
CA ARG A 211 20.61 -17.22 -17.99
C ARG A 211 19.90 -15.99 -18.53
N VAL A 212 18.71 -15.67 -18.00
CA VAL A 212 17.90 -14.52 -18.41
C VAL A 212 18.67 -13.21 -18.22
N ILE A 213 19.30 -13.00 -17.06
CA ILE A 213 20.06 -11.77 -16.77
C ILE A 213 21.25 -11.61 -17.74
N GLN A 214 21.97 -12.69 -18.02
CA GLN A 214 23.13 -12.65 -18.93
C GLN A 214 22.73 -12.34 -20.38
N GLU A 215 21.53 -12.73 -20.81
CA GLU A 215 21.01 -12.50 -22.16
C GLU A 215 20.36 -11.11 -22.36
N GLN A 216 20.27 -10.30 -21.31
CA GLN A 216 19.72 -8.95 -21.43
C GLN A 216 20.63 -8.06 -22.27
N ARG A 217 19.99 -7.34 -23.19
CA ARG A 217 20.62 -6.41 -24.12
C ARG A 217 19.89 -5.08 -24.03
N ILE A 218 20.62 -3.99 -24.20
CA ILE A 218 20.02 -2.66 -24.29
C ILE A 218 19.05 -2.56 -25.47
N SER A 219 18.21 -1.55 -25.37
CA SER A 219 17.29 -1.01 -26.36
C SER A 219 17.48 0.52 -26.35
N GLY A 220 16.68 1.27 -27.10
CA GLY A 220 16.70 2.73 -27.03
C GLY A 220 15.38 3.37 -27.41
N ASN A 221 15.23 4.61 -26.96
CA ASN A 221 14.16 5.57 -27.20
C ASN A 221 14.80 6.94 -27.50
N MET A 222 13.98 7.95 -27.81
CA MET A 222 14.41 9.28 -28.24
C MET A 222 14.42 10.30 -27.11
N ASP A 223 13.43 10.26 -26.24
CA ASP A 223 13.31 11.21 -25.13
C ASP A 223 13.89 10.64 -23.82
N THR A 224 13.95 11.50 -22.81
CA THR A 224 14.65 11.20 -21.55
C THR A 224 13.80 10.47 -20.52
N PRO A 225 12.52 10.84 -20.27
CA PRO A 225 11.71 10.07 -19.33
C PRO A 225 11.32 8.72 -19.92
N GLU A 226 11.16 7.74 -19.03
CA GLU A 226 10.92 6.34 -19.42
C GLU A 226 9.51 5.86 -19.04
N GLY A 227 9.08 4.77 -19.65
CA GLY A 227 7.79 4.10 -19.43
C GLY A 227 7.71 3.25 -18.16
N GLY A 228 8.66 3.40 -17.22
CA GLY A 228 8.79 2.52 -16.05
C GLY A 228 7.53 2.42 -15.18
N PHE A 229 6.70 3.45 -15.18
CA PHE A 229 5.47 3.49 -14.42
C PHE A 229 4.33 2.61 -14.99
N ASP A 230 4.30 2.40 -16.29
CA ASP A 230 3.37 1.44 -16.92
C ASP A 230 3.84 0.01 -16.60
N ALA A 231 5.14 -0.22 -16.67
CA ALA A 231 5.76 -1.50 -16.33
C ALA A 231 5.53 -1.88 -14.86
N MET A 232 5.69 -0.93 -13.93
CA MET A 232 5.38 -1.13 -12.52
C MET A 232 3.91 -1.51 -12.31
N LEU A 233 2.99 -0.85 -13.02
CA LEU A 233 1.57 -1.13 -12.89
C LEU A 233 1.25 -2.54 -13.37
N GLN A 234 1.73 -2.94 -14.55
CA GLN A 234 1.53 -4.29 -15.09
C GLN A 234 2.15 -5.37 -14.20
N ALA A 235 3.38 -5.18 -13.72
CA ALA A 235 4.02 -6.09 -12.77
C ALA A 235 3.26 -6.23 -11.44
N THR A 236 2.45 -5.22 -11.07
CA THR A 236 1.64 -5.23 -9.85
C THR A 236 0.29 -5.92 -10.06
N VAL A 237 -0.40 -5.65 -11.18
CA VAL A 237 -1.78 -6.13 -11.41
C VAL A 237 -1.85 -7.50 -12.07
N CYS A 238 -0.82 -7.91 -12.82
CA CYS A 238 -0.73 -9.22 -13.46
C CYS A 238 -0.25 -10.31 -12.49
N GLN A 239 -0.94 -10.47 -11.35
CA GLN A 239 -0.46 -11.32 -10.25
C GLN A 239 -0.19 -12.76 -10.68
N LYS A 240 -1.04 -13.31 -11.55
CA LYS A 240 -0.94 -14.69 -12.03
C LYS A 240 0.26 -14.89 -12.96
N ASP A 241 0.44 -13.99 -13.92
CA ASP A 241 1.51 -14.08 -14.91
C ASP A 241 2.89 -13.86 -14.27
N ILE A 242 2.99 -12.86 -13.39
CA ILE A 242 4.21 -12.57 -12.64
C ILE A 242 4.53 -13.67 -11.61
N GLY A 243 3.50 -14.24 -10.98
CA GLY A 243 3.63 -15.35 -10.04
C GLY A 243 3.82 -14.97 -8.57
N TRP A 244 3.24 -13.84 -8.13
CA TRP A 244 3.29 -13.39 -6.74
C TRP A 244 2.59 -14.36 -5.79
N ARG A 245 3.26 -14.77 -4.70
CA ARG A 245 2.70 -15.72 -3.73
C ARG A 245 1.97 -15.03 -2.57
N PRO A 246 0.69 -15.33 -2.30
CA PRO A 246 -0.11 -14.63 -1.29
C PRO A 246 0.50 -14.51 0.12
N GLU A 247 1.31 -15.50 0.50
CA GLU A 247 1.99 -15.66 1.79
C GLU A 247 3.41 -15.07 1.83
N ALA A 248 3.97 -14.64 0.69
CA ALA A 248 5.33 -14.12 0.59
C ALA A 248 5.39 -12.60 0.68
N LYS A 249 6.57 -12.10 1.05
CA LYS A 249 6.86 -10.66 1.00
C LYS A 249 7.20 -10.32 -0.45
N HIS A 250 6.35 -9.52 -1.07
CA HIS A 250 6.55 -9.08 -2.45
C HIS A 250 7.48 -7.87 -2.49
N LEU A 251 8.63 -8.00 -3.14
CA LEU A 251 9.62 -6.95 -3.32
C LEU A 251 9.74 -6.64 -4.82
N LEU A 252 9.36 -5.43 -5.22
CA LEU A 252 9.57 -4.93 -6.58
C LEU A 252 10.78 -3.99 -6.59
N LEU A 253 11.87 -4.43 -7.20
CA LEU A 253 13.08 -3.65 -7.36
C LEU A 253 13.07 -2.96 -8.72
N VAL A 254 12.82 -1.66 -8.73
CA VAL A 254 12.82 -0.85 -9.95
C VAL A 254 14.21 -0.22 -10.13
N MET A 255 14.83 -0.46 -11.27
CA MET A 255 16.17 0.02 -11.60
C MET A 255 16.12 0.88 -12.86
N THR A 256 16.46 2.16 -12.73
CA THR A 256 16.54 3.13 -13.84
C THR A 256 17.50 4.26 -13.46
N ASP A 257 18.12 4.88 -14.45
CA ASP A 257 18.92 6.10 -14.32
C ASP A 257 18.17 7.35 -14.78
N GLN A 258 16.95 7.20 -15.30
CA GLN A 258 16.11 8.26 -15.82
C GLN A 258 14.81 8.47 -15.03
N PRO A 259 14.15 9.65 -15.16
CA PRO A 259 12.80 9.84 -14.63
C PRO A 259 11.78 8.98 -15.38
N SER A 260 10.59 8.76 -14.81
CA SER A 260 9.49 8.11 -15.53
C SER A 260 8.44 9.11 -15.99
N HIS A 261 7.82 8.85 -17.14
CA HIS A 261 6.69 9.62 -17.66
C HIS A 261 5.54 9.71 -16.66
N LEU A 262 4.96 10.90 -16.54
CA LEU A 262 3.80 11.15 -15.73
C LEU A 262 2.51 10.98 -16.54
N ALA A 263 1.40 10.95 -15.81
CA ALA A 263 0.10 10.92 -16.46
C ALA A 263 -0.10 12.18 -17.31
N LEU A 264 -0.77 12.02 -18.45
CA LEU A 264 -0.99 13.02 -19.50
C LEU A 264 0.21 13.29 -20.43
N ASP A 265 1.42 12.82 -20.12
CA ASP A 265 2.56 12.95 -21.05
C ASP A 265 2.22 12.27 -22.39
N SER A 266 1.54 11.12 -22.34
CA SER A 266 1.10 10.36 -23.53
C SER A 266 0.07 11.06 -24.41
N LYS A 267 -0.46 12.20 -23.99
CA LYS A 267 -1.23 13.08 -24.87
C LYS A 267 -0.38 13.56 -26.05
N LEU A 268 0.94 13.72 -25.89
CA LEU A 268 1.86 14.08 -26.96
C LEU A 268 1.89 13.04 -28.09
N ALA A 269 1.71 11.76 -27.75
CA ALA A 269 1.60 10.65 -28.70
C ALA A 269 0.16 10.36 -29.15
N GLY A 270 -0.81 11.24 -28.83
CA GLY A 270 -2.23 11.02 -29.14
C GLY A 270 -2.93 9.98 -28.24
N ILE A 271 -2.27 9.50 -27.19
CA ILE A 271 -2.82 8.53 -26.25
C ILE A 271 -3.57 9.27 -25.14
N VAL A 272 -4.89 9.19 -25.20
CA VAL A 272 -5.78 9.95 -24.30
C VAL A 272 -6.66 9.07 -23.41
N VAL A 273 -6.65 7.76 -23.61
CA VAL A 273 -7.46 6.81 -22.83
C VAL A 273 -6.76 6.51 -21.51
N PRO A 274 -7.33 6.84 -20.35
CA PRO A 274 -6.71 6.53 -19.07
C PRO A 274 -6.62 5.02 -18.83
N HIS A 275 -5.54 4.59 -18.17
CA HIS A 275 -5.30 3.20 -17.83
C HIS A 275 -6.38 2.68 -16.88
N ASP A 276 -6.94 1.49 -17.14
CA ASP A 276 -8.07 0.92 -16.37
C ASP A 276 -7.66 0.23 -15.06
N GLY A 277 -6.36 0.00 -14.88
CA GLY A 277 -5.76 -0.61 -13.69
C GLY A 277 -5.87 -2.13 -13.68
N ARG A 278 -6.01 -2.74 -14.86
CA ARG A 278 -6.08 -4.18 -15.09
C ARG A 278 -4.83 -4.69 -15.78
N CYS A 279 -4.67 -6.02 -15.77
CA CYS A 279 -3.60 -6.70 -16.47
C CYS A 279 -3.89 -6.76 -17.97
N HIS A 280 -2.90 -6.41 -18.78
CA HIS A 280 -2.95 -6.43 -20.25
C HIS A 280 -1.66 -7.04 -20.83
N LEU A 281 -1.21 -8.15 -20.25
CA LEU A 281 -0.12 -8.94 -20.82
C LEU A 281 -0.67 -9.92 -21.86
N GLU A 282 -0.10 -9.88 -23.06
CA GLU A 282 -0.33 -10.84 -24.13
C GLU A 282 1.04 -11.35 -24.58
N ASP A 283 1.25 -12.66 -24.55
CA ASP A 283 2.56 -13.28 -24.83
C ASP A 283 3.73 -12.65 -24.04
N ASN A 284 3.46 -12.30 -22.78
CA ASN A 284 4.35 -11.61 -21.85
C ASN A 284 4.73 -10.17 -22.23
N ILE A 285 4.07 -9.57 -23.21
CA ILE A 285 4.29 -8.17 -23.62
C ILE A 285 3.06 -7.34 -23.22
N TYR A 286 3.28 -6.11 -22.77
CA TYR A 286 2.18 -5.19 -22.47
C TYR A 286 1.51 -4.70 -23.77
N SER A 287 0.35 -5.28 -24.10
CA SER A 287 -0.34 -5.05 -25.37
C SER A 287 -0.95 -3.64 -25.49
N GLN A 288 -1.36 -3.04 -24.38
CA GLN A 288 -2.01 -1.72 -24.35
C GLN A 288 -1.03 -0.54 -24.19
N THR A 289 0.28 -0.77 -24.39
CA THR A 289 1.32 0.26 -24.21
C THR A 289 1.09 1.51 -25.08
N THR A 290 0.57 1.34 -26.29
CA THR A 290 0.30 2.43 -27.25
C THR A 290 -1.13 2.96 -27.20
N THR A 291 -2.01 2.37 -26.38
CA THR A 291 -3.44 2.69 -26.34
C THR A 291 -3.85 3.40 -25.04
N MET A 292 -3.17 3.10 -23.93
CA MET A 292 -3.53 3.61 -22.60
C MET A 292 -2.45 4.52 -22.01
N VAL A 293 -2.87 5.62 -21.39
CA VAL A 293 -2.01 6.53 -20.60
C VAL A 293 -2.18 6.26 -19.12
N ARG A 294 -1.08 6.31 -18.36
CA ARG A 294 -1.10 6.25 -16.89
C ARG A 294 -2.21 7.11 -16.27
N LEU A 295 -2.85 6.59 -15.22
CA LEU A 295 -3.86 7.30 -14.43
C LEU A 295 -3.30 8.58 -13.78
N THR A 296 -4.05 9.67 -13.87
CA THR A 296 -3.70 11.02 -13.40
C THR A 296 -3.51 11.18 -11.89
N LYS A 297 -3.84 10.16 -11.09
CA LYS A 297 -3.75 10.24 -9.62
C LYS A 297 -2.66 9.30 -9.10
N PRO A 298 -1.60 9.82 -8.43
CA PRO A 298 -0.60 9.00 -7.73
C PRO A 298 -1.22 8.00 -6.74
N LYS A 299 -2.41 8.33 -6.23
CA LYS A 299 -3.22 7.48 -5.36
C LYS A 299 -3.56 6.12 -5.98
N HIS A 300 -3.75 6.01 -7.29
CA HIS A 300 -4.16 4.74 -7.90
C HIS A 300 -3.05 3.70 -7.97
N LEU A 301 -1.83 4.09 -8.35
CA LEU A 301 -0.71 3.14 -8.30
C LEU A 301 -0.45 2.73 -6.84
N THR A 302 -0.48 3.68 -5.90
CA THR A 302 -0.31 3.38 -4.46
C THR A 302 -1.41 2.47 -3.91
N HIS A 303 -2.66 2.64 -4.33
CA HIS A 303 -3.74 1.70 -4.02
C HIS A 303 -3.45 0.31 -4.60
N LYS A 304 -3.06 0.21 -5.88
CA LYS A 304 -2.78 -1.09 -6.51
C LYS A 304 -1.57 -1.80 -5.91
N THR A 305 -0.50 -1.07 -5.58
CA THR A 305 0.67 -1.65 -4.90
C THR A 305 0.31 -2.08 -3.49
N SER A 306 -0.55 -1.34 -2.78
CA SER A 306 -1.06 -1.73 -1.46
C SER A 306 -1.92 -2.99 -1.53
N ASP A 307 -2.86 -3.06 -2.48
CA ASP A 307 -3.73 -4.23 -2.71
C ASP A 307 -2.90 -5.47 -3.05
N ALA A 308 -1.82 -5.29 -3.83
CA ALA A 308 -0.88 -6.35 -4.18
C ALA A 308 0.16 -6.65 -3.08
N LYS A 309 0.09 -6.00 -1.91
CA LYS A 309 1.05 -6.13 -0.80
C LYS A 309 2.51 -5.91 -1.24
N LEU A 310 2.71 -5.07 -2.24
CA LEU A 310 4.00 -4.86 -2.89
C LEU A 310 4.82 -3.81 -2.15
N TRP A 311 6.04 -4.16 -1.77
CA TRP A 311 7.03 -3.19 -1.33
C TRP A 311 7.86 -2.76 -2.55
N SER A 312 7.53 -1.60 -3.12
CA SER A 312 8.24 -1.06 -4.28
C SER A 312 9.27 -0.02 -3.85
N ARG A 313 10.50 -0.15 -4.35
CA ARG A 313 11.52 0.90 -4.21
C ARG A 313 11.98 1.37 -5.59
N SER A 314 11.90 2.68 -5.81
CA SER A 314 12.42 3.35 -7.00
C SER A 314 13.80 3.90 -6.64
N ASN A 315 14.86 3.39 -7.28
CA ASN A 315 16.20 3.94 -7.16
C ASN A 315 16.46 4.74 -8.45
N LEU A 316 16.48 6.08 -8.34
CA LEU A 316 17.15 6.92 -9.33
C LEU A 316 18.65 6.72 -9.10
N ALA A 317 19.37 6.19 -10.08
CA ALA A 317 20.74 5.75 -9.88
C ALA A 317 21.69 6.86 -9.38
N CYS A 318 22.49 6.52 -8.37
CA CYS A 318 23.89 6.95 -8.30
C CYS A 318 24.85 5.75 -8.30
N ASP A 319 24.38 4.51 -8.04
CA ASP A 319 25.15 3.26 -8.20
C ASP A 319 24.22 2.05 -7.95
N VAL A 320 24.32 0.97 -8.74
CA VAL A 320 23.59 -0.30 -8.50
C VAL A 320 24.03 -0.91 -7.17
N SER A 321 25.31 -0.79 -6.82
CA SER A 321 25.88 -1.28 -5.55
C SER A 321 25.23 -0.60 -4.32
N ASN A 322 25.01 0.71 -4.40
CA ASN A 322 24.35 1.48 -3.34
C ASN A 322 22.87 1.11 -3.18
N SER A 323 22.18 0.88 -4.30
CA SER A 323 20.78 0.45 -4.33
C SER A 323 20.58 -0.92 -3.67
N ILE A 324 21.52 -1.84 -3.91
CA ILE A 324 21.56 -3.18 -3.32
C ILE A 324 21.86 -3.13 -1.82
N SER A 325 22.87 -2.35 -1.40
CA SER A 325 23.24 -2.19 0.01
C SER A 325 22.10 -1.60 0.85
N LEU A 326 21.39 -0.61 0.30
CA LEU A 326 20.28 0.05 0.97
C LEU A 326 19.01 -0.82 1.01
N PHE A 327 18.85 -1.75 0.07
CA PHE A 327 17.79 -2.75 0.05
C PHE A 327 18.03 -3.82 1.15
N LEU A 328 19.25 -4.35 1.26
CA LEU A 328 19.62 -5.33 2.29
C LEU A 328 19.40 -4.81 3.72
N LYS A 329 19.76 -3.55 4.00
CA LYS A 329 19.56 -2.91 5.32
C LYS A 329 18.11 -2.88 5.81
N ASN A 330 17.13 -2.91 4.90
CA ASN A 330 15.70 -2.80 5.23
C ASN A 330 14.96 -4.15 5.15
N VAL A 331 15.45 -5.10 4.36
CA VAL A 331 14.93 -6.48 4.35
C VAL A 331 15.41 -7.23 5.60
N PHE A 332 16.65 -6.98 6.04
CA PHE A 332 17.24 -7.56 7.23
C PHE A 332 17.76 -6.45 8.18
N PRO A 333 16.93 -5.93 9.10
CA PRO A 333 17.30 -4.82 9.97
C PRO A 333 18.49 -5.10 10.92
N PHE A 334 18.96 -6.35 11.02
CA PHE A 334 20.12 -6.74 11.82
C PHE A 334 21.48 -6.60 11.11
N TYR A 335 21.52 -6.29 9.81
CA TYR A 335 22.80 -6.10 9.09
C TYR A 335 23.22 -4.62 9.02
N ALA A 336 24.09 -4.23 9.96
CA ALA A 336 24.85 -2.99 9.88
C ALA A 336 25.98 -3.12 8.84
N LEU A 337 25.67 -2.88 7.56
CA LEU A 337 26.71 -2.71 6.54
C LEU A 337 27.29 -1.29 6.63
N ASN A 338 28.55 -1.21 7.08
CA ASN A 338 29.37 0.00 7.06
C ASN A 338 29.66 0.41 5.62
N SER A 339 28.89 1.37 5.10
CA SER A 339 29.28 2.14 3.92
C SER A 339 28.76 3.55 4.12
N VAL A 340 29.69 4.46 4.38
CA VAL A 340 29.50 5.91 4.43
C VAL A 340 29.85 6.43 3.05
N CYS A 341 28.94 7.12 2.36
CA CYS A 341 29.35 8.15 1.41
C CYS A 341 28.27 9.17 1.06
N PHE A 342 28.73 10.39 0.88
CA PHE A 342 28.02 11.63 0.57
C PHE A 342 27.43 11.61 -0.85
N CYS A 343 26.13 11.87 -1.00
CA CYS A 343 25.57 12.43 -2.24
C CYS A 343 25.34 13.93 -2.02
N HIS A 344 26.17 14.76 -2.64
CA HIS A 344 25.98 16.21 -2.66
C HIS A 344 24.99 16.54 -3.79
N PHE A 345 23.91 17.26 -3.44
CA PHE A 345 22.84 17.74 -4.33
C PHE A 345 22.07 16.67 -5.12
N ILE A 346 20.85 16.35 -4.67
CA ILE A 346 19.61 16.26 -5.46
C ILE A 346 18.46 15.91 -4.50
N ARG A 347 17.34 16.62 -4.63
CA ARG A 347 16.10 16.42 -3.85
C ARG A 347 15.54 15.02 -4.13
N PHE A 348 15.66 14.12 -3.15
CA PHE A 348 14.95 12.86 -3.11
C PHE A 348 13.44 13.09 -2.96
N PHE A 349 12.63 12.61 -3.92
CA PHE A 349 11.24 12.24 -3.64
C PHE A 349 11.23 10.77 -3.20
N ILE A 350 11.48 10.53 -1.92
CA ILE A 350 11.20 9.25 -1.29
C ILE A 350 9.78 9.32 -0.75
N TYR A 351 8.83 8.61 -1.37
CA TYR A 351 7.53 8.36 -0.77
C TYR A 351 7.65 7.20 0.24
N PHE A 352 8.13 7.50 1.45
CA PHE A 352 7.83 6.67 2.62
C PHE A 352 6.49 7.15 3.19
N TYR A 353 5.42 6.38 3.03
CA TYR A 353 4.36 6.35 4.03
C TYR A 353 4.66 5.20 5.00
N LEU A 354 5.70 5.38 5.81
CA LEU A 354 5.75 4.75 7.13
C LEU A 354 4.82 5.57 8.01
N THR A 355 3.53 5.22 8.05
CA THR A 355 2.67 5.65 9.15
C THR A 355 3.13 4.90 10.41
N ASN A 356 4.23 5.35 10.99
CA ASN A 356 4.57 5.09 12.38
C ASN A 356 3.62 5.94 13.26
N TYR A 357 2.35 5.56 13.29
CA TYR A 357 1.37 5.87 14.33
C TYR A 357 0.25 4.84 14.22
N PHE A 358 0.44 3.64 14.78
CA PHE A 358 -0.71 2.81 15.16
C PHE A 358 -1.33 3.43 16.43
N LYS A 359 -2.16 4.46 16.21
CA LYS A 359 -3.26 4.80 17.12
C LYS A 359 -4.51 4.76 16.27
N PHE A 360 -5.21 3.63 16.29
CA PHE A 360 -6.60 3.59 15.88
C PHE A 360 -7.40 4.34 16.95
N PHE A 361 -7.73 5.59 16.68
CA PHE A 361 -8.95 6.19 17.21
C PHE A 361 -9.98 6.13 16.09
N VAL A 362 -10.81 5.08 16.12
CA VAL A 362 -12.06 5.09 15.38
C VAL A 362 -13.05 5.84 16.26
N SER A 363 -13.16 7.16 16.06
CA SER A 363 -14.31 7.90 16.54
C SER A 363 -15.39 7.78 15.48
N PHE A 364 -16.51 7.14 15.81
CA PHE A 364 -17.73 7.21 15.00
C PHE A 364 -18.39 8.57 15.12
#